data_AF-A0A1X1KLY2-F1
#
_entry.id   AF-A0A1X1KLY2-F1
#
_cell.length_a   1.000
_cell.length_b   1.000
_cell.length_c   1.000
_cell.angle_alpha   90.00
_cell.angle_beta   90.00
_cell.angle_gamma   90.00
#
_symmetry.space_group_name_H-M   'P 1'
#
loop_
_entity.id
_entity.type
_entity.pdbx_description
1 polymer ?
#
loop_
_entity_poly.entity_id
_entity_poly.type
_entity_poly.pdbx_seq_one_letter_code
_entity_poly.pdbx_strand_id
1 'polypeptide(L)'
;MKLTIHEVAQVVGSKNDISIFEDTKLEKTEFDSRLIAAGDLFVPLKGARDGHDFIETAFEKGAAVTLSEKEVANHPYILVDDVLTAFQQLAAYYLEKTAVDVFAVTGSNGKTTTKDMLAHLLSTTYKTYKTQGNYNNEIGLPYTVLHMPEGTEKLVLEMGQDHLGDIHLLSELAHPKTAIVTLVGEAHLAFFKDRSEIAKGKMQIADGMASGSLLLAPADPIVEAYLPTDKKVVRFGQGAELEITDLVERKDSLTFKANFLEQALDLPVTGKYNATNAMIASYVALQEGVSEEQIRQAFQDLELTRNRTEWKKAANGADILSDVYNANPTAMKLILETFSAIPANEGGKKIAVLADMKELGAQSIQLHNQMILSLSPDVLDTVIFYGEDIAELAQLASQMFPIGHVYYFKKTEDQDQFEELVKQVKESLGVHDQILLKGSNSMNLAKLVESLENEC
;
A
#
# COMPACT_ATOMS: atom_id res chain seq x y z
N MET A 1 -22.54 -10.67 1.21
CA MET A 1 -22.72 -10.57 -0.26
C MET A 1 -24.21 -10.72 -0.60
N LYS A 2 -24.74 -10.04 -1.63
CA LYS A 2 -26.13 -10.21 -2.10
C LYS A 2 -26.20 -10.92 -3.45
N LEU A 3 -25.80 -12.18 -3.49
CA LEU A 3 -25.79 -13.00 -4.70
C LEU A 3 -26.36 -14.38 -4.40
N THR A 4 -26.94 -15.03 -5.41
CA THR A 4 -27.36 -16.43 -5.35
C THR A 4 -26.49 -17.30 -6.27
N ILE A 5 -26.54 -18.61 -6.11
CA ILE A 5 -25.77 -19.55 -6.93
C ILE A 5 -26.08 -19.37 -8.42
N HIS A 6 -27.36 -19.29 -8.78
CA HIS A 6 -27.78 -19.16 -10.18
C HIS A 6 -27.39 -17.80 -10.76
N GLU A 7 -27.48 -16.74 -9.96
CA GLU A 7 -27.04 -15.41 -10.36
C GLU A 7 -25.53 -15.39 -10.66
N VAL A 8 -24.70 -15.96 -9.77
CA VAL A 8 -23.25 -16.08 -10.01
C VAL A 8 -22.99 -16.85 -11.31
N ALA A 9 -23.64 -18.01 -11.48
CA ALA A 9 -23.46 -18.86 -12.65
C ALA A 9 -23.84 -18.14 -13.96
N GLN A 10 -24.89 -17.32 -13.95
CA GLN A 10 -25.29 -16.51 -15.09
C GLN A 10 -24.22 -15.45 -15.43
N VAL A 11 -23.73 -14.73 -14.42
CA VAL A 11 -22.74 -13.66 -14.58
C VAL A 11 -21.43 -14.18 -15.15
N VAL A 12 -20.94 -15.31 -14.64
CA VAL A 12 -19.64 -15.88 -15.04
C VAL A 12 -19.73 -16.79 -16.26
N GLY A 13 -20.90 -16.94 -16.89
CA GLY A 13 -21.09 -17.78 -18.07
C GLY A 13 -20.83 -19.25 -17.81
N SER A 14 -21.46 -19.81 -16.77
CA SER A 14 -21.30 -21.20 -16.35
C SER A 14 -21.48 -22.20 -17.51
N LYS A 15 -20.59 -23.20 -17.55
CA LYS A 15 -20.54 -24.24 -18.59
C LYS A 15 -21.30 -25.52 -18.22
N ASN A 16 -21.65 -25.69 -16.95
CA ASN A 16 -22.49 -26.79 -16.49
C ASN A 16 -23.94 -26.32 -16.30
N ASP A 17 -24.86 -27.29 -16.24
CA ASP A 17 -26.26 -26.99 -15.95
C ASP A 17 -26.42 -26.64 -14.46
N ILE A 18 -26.50 -25.35 -14.12
CA ILE A 18 -26.67 -24.89 -12.74
C ILE A 18 -28.05 -25.24 -12.16
N SER A 19 -29.05 -25.54 -12.99
CA SER A 19 -30.42 -25.82 -12.54
C SER A 19 -30.55 -27.12 -11.74
N ILE A 20 -29.51 -27.97 -11.78
CA ILE A 20 -29.40 -29.18 -10.96
C ILE A 20 -29.16 -28.88 -9.47
N PHE A 21 -28.72 -27.67 -9.14
CA PHE A 21 -28.44 -27.24 -7.78
C PHE A 21 -29.49 -26.24 -7.29
N GLU A 22 -29.78 -26.25 -5.98
CA GLU A 22 -30.67 -25.28 -5.35
C GLU A 22 -30.10 -23.86 -5.49
N ASP A 23 -30.98 -22.88 -5.78
CA ASP A 23 -30.57 -21.47 -5.90
C ASP A 23 -30.42 -20.81 -4.52
N THR A 24 -29.39 -21.22 -3.80
CA THR A 24 -29.13 -20.75 -2.45
C THR A 24 -28.53 -19.35 -2.46
N LYS A 25 -28.98 -18.48 -1.53
CA LYS A 25 -28.33 -17.20 -1.27
C LYS A 25 -26.96 -17.43 -0.64
N LEU A 26 -25.94 -16.77 -1.18
CA LEU A 26 -24.56 -16.88 -0.72
C LEU A 26 -24.23 -15.83 0.34
N GLU A 27 -23.44 -16.22 1.33
CA GLU A 27 -23.06 -15.36 2.46
C GLU A 27 -21.84 -14.48 2.12
N LYS A 28 -20.69 -15.09 1.84
CA LYS A 28 -19.47 -14.41 1.37
C LYS A 28 -18.70 -15.29 0.37
N THR A 29 -17.57 -14.78 -0.09
CA THR A 29 -16.70 -15.45 -1.06
C THR A 29 -15.32 -15.62 -0.46
N GLU A 30 -14.69 -16.79 -0.57
CA GLU A 30 -13.33 -16.99 -0.05
C GLU A 30 -12.48 -17.81 -1.01
N PHE A 31 -11.23 -17.39 -1.22
CA PHE A 31 -10.23 -18.21 -1.92
C PHE A 31 -9.34 -19.00 -0.96
N ASP A 32 -9.32 -18.64 0.33
CA ASP A 32 -8.65 -19.41 1.38
C ASP A 32 -9.66 -20.33 2.05
N SER A 33 -9.53 -21.64 1.81
CA SER A 33 -10.39 -22.67 2.43
C SER A 33 -10.35 -22.65 3.95
N ARG A 34 -9.36 -21.98 4.56
CA ARG A 34 -9.30 -21.79 6.01
C ARG A 34 -10.40 -20.87 6.54
N LEU A 35 -10.87 -19.93 5.72
CA LEU A 35 -11.82 -18.87 6.08
C LEU A 35 -13.27 -19.18 5.69
N ILE A 36 -13.50 -20.24 4.91
CA ILE A 36 -14.83 -20.70 4.53
C ILE A 36 -15.68 -21.01 5.77
N ALA A 37 -16.94 -20.59 5.70
CA ALA A 37 -18.01 -20.87 6.62
C ALA A 37 -19.26 -21.37 5.88
N ALA A 38 -20.30 -21.72 6.65
CA ALA A 38 -21.58 -22.17 6.13
C ALA A 38 -22.22 -21.13 5.19
N GLY A 39 -22.55 -21.53 3.97
CA GLY A 39 -23.24 -20.67 2.98
C GLY A 39 -22.31 -19.94 2.00
N ASP A 40 -21.00 -20.17 2.07
CA ASP A 40 -20.02 -19.41 1.29
C ASP A 40 -19.80 -19.95 -0.12
N LEU A 41 -19.33 -19.06 -1.00
CA LEU A 41 -18.75 -19.39 -2.30
C LEU A 41 -17.24 -19.61 -2.15
N PHE A 42 -16.75 -20.80 -2.53
CA PHE A 42 -15.32 -21.07 -2.62
C PHE A 42 -14.76 -20.71 -4.00
N VAL A 43 -13.59 -20.07 -4.04
CA VAL A 43 -12.91 -19.59 -5.27
C VAL A 43 -11.50 -20.20 -5.36
N PRO A 44 -11.34 -21.37 -6.00
CA PRO A 44 -10.06 -22.07 -6.06
C PRO A 44 -9.08 -21.39 -7.04
N LEU A 45 -8.23 -20.49 -6.53
CA LEU A 45 -7.22 -19.79 -7.32
C LEU A 45 -5.91 -20.57 -7.44
N LYS A 46 -5.15 -20.31 -8.50
CA LYS A 46 -3.80 -20.86 -8.73
C LYS A 46 -2.79 -20.11 -7.86
N GLY A 47 -2.39 -20.70 -6.74
CA GLY A 47 -1.33 -20.18 -5.87
C GLY A 47 -0.09 -21.09 -5.85
N ALA A 48 0.63 -21.10 -4.73
CA ALA A 48 1.73 -22.05 -4.51
C ALA A 48 1.28 -23.52 -4.60
N ARG A 49 0.02 -23.76 -4.24
CA ARG A 49 -0.74 -24.97 -4.58
C ARG A 49 -2.00 -24.55 -5.31
N ASP A 50 -2.49 -25.42 -6.17
CA ASP A 50 -3.75 -25.20 -6.87
C ASP A 50 -4.91 -25.22 -5.85
N GLY A 51 -5.71 -24.14 -5.83
CA GLY A 51 -6.88 -24.00 -4.97
C GLY A 51 -7.89 -25.15 -5.12
N HIS A 52 -7.92 -25.81 -6.29
CA HIS A 52 -8.83 -26.93 -6.54
C HIS A 52 -8.54 -28.13 -5.64
N ASP A 53 -7.32 -28.28 -5.13
CA ASP A 53 -6.95 -29.32 -4.15
C ASP A 53 -7.72 -29.18 -2.83
N PHE A 54 -8.29 -28.01 -2.55
CA PHE A 54 -8.94 -27.67 -1.28
C PHE A 54 -10.47 -27.60 -1.38
N ILE A 55 -11.05 -28.00 -2.51
CA ILE A 55 -12.51 -27.97 -2.71
C ILE A 55 -13.24 -28.82 -1.67
N GLU A 56 -12.80 -30.06 -1.45
CA GLU A 56 -13.41 -30.93 -0.43
C GLU A 56 -13.34 -30.30 0.97
N THR A 57 -12.18 -29.74 1.34
CA THR A 57 -12.01 -29.03 2.61
C THR A 57 -12.92 -27.81 2.73
N ALA A 58 -13.21 -27.11 1.64
CA ALA A 58 -14.17 -26.00 1.64
C ALA A 58 -15.59 -26.49 1.93
N PHE A 59 -16.03 -27.59 1.31
CA PHE A 59 -17.35 -28.18 1.60
C PHE A 59 -17.46 -28.76 3.01
N GLU A 60 -16.40 -29.40 3.53
CA GLU A 60 -16.34 -29.84 4.94
C GLU A 60 -16.53 -28.70 5.94
N LYS A 61 -16.17 -27.47 5.55
CA LYS A 61 -16.33 -26.25 6.33
C LYS A 61 -17.64 -25.49 6.09
N GLY A 62 -18.43 -25.93 5.12
CA GLY A 62 -19.76 -25.41 4.86
C GLY A 62 -19.90 -24.56 3.60
N ALA A 63 -18.96 -24.61 2.66
CA ALA A 63 -19.17 -23.99 1.35
C ALA A 63 -20.52 -24.46 0.76
N ALA A 64 -21.32 -23.52 0.26
CA ALA A 64 -22.56 -23.82 -0.45
C ALA A 64 -22.31 -24.19 -1.91
N VAL A 65 -21.27 -23.62 -2.51
CA VAL A 65 -20.89 -23.83 -3.91
C VAL A 65 -19.40 -23.48 -4.10
N THR A 66 -18.78 -24.01 -5.15
CA THR A 66 -17.43 -23.61 -5.59
C THR A 66 -17.43 -23.18 -7.05
N LEU A 67 -16.61 -22.19 -7.41
CA LEU A 67 -16.13 -22.07 -8.80
C LEU A 67 -15.18 -23.24 -9.10
N SER A 68 -15.07 -23.67 -10.36
CA SER A 68 -14.11 -24.71 -10.75
C SER A 68 -13.80 -24.68 -12.24
N GLU A 69 -12.58 -25.07 -12.61
CA GLU A 69 -12.14 -25.31 -14.01
C GLU A 69 -12.37 -26.76 -14.46
N LYS A 70 -12.95 -27.60 -13.58
CA LYS A 70 -13.26 -29.02 -13.81
C LYS A 70 -14.52 -29.47 -13.10
N GLU A 71 -15.11 -30.57 -13.52
CA GLU A 71 -16.28 -31.14 -12.86
C GLU A 71 -15.97 -31.51 -11.39
N VAL A 72 -16.90 -31.21 -10.48
CA VAL A 72 -16.81 -31.56 -9.06
C VAL A 72 -17.93 -32.54 -8.74
N ALA A 73 -17.59 -33.78 -8.40
CA ALA A 73 -18.57 -34.80 -8.09
C ALA A 73 -19.20 -34.55 -6.71
N ASN A 74 -20.52 -34.80 -6.59
CA ASN A 74 -21.28 -34.77 -5.34
C ASN A 74 -21.43 -33.40 -4.64
N HIS A 75 -20.94 -32.31 -5.24
CA HIS A 75 -21.03 -30.96 -4.67
C HIS A 75 -21.62 -29.96 -5.66
N PRO A 76 -22.25 -28.87 -5.19
CA PRO A 76 -22.61 -27.74 -6.06
C PRO A 76 -21.37 -27.03 -6.62
N TYR A 77 -21.30 -26.87 -7.94
CA TYR A 77 -20.18 -26.17 -8.57
C TYR A 77 -20.61 -25.36 -9.78
N ILE A 78 -19.82 -24.34 -10.10
CA ILE A 78 -19.97 -23.48 -11.26
C ILE A 78 -18.71 -23.65 -12.13
N LEU A 79 -18.88 -24.32 -13.26
CA LEU A 79 -17.81 -24.64 -14.20
C LEU A 79 -17.49 -23.43 -15.09
N VAL A 80 -16.23 -23.01 -15.10
CA VAL A 80 -15.72 -21.88 -15.88
C VAL A 80 -14.40 -22.25 -16.56
N ASP A 81 -13.95 -21.46 -17.53
CA ASP A 81 -12.64 -21.67 -18.17
C ASP A 81 -11.47 -21.32 -17.26
N ASP A 82 -11.61 -20.21 -16.52
CA ASP A 82 -10.58 -19.68 -15.65
C ASP A 82 -11.23 -19.04 -14.41
N VAL A 83 -10.85 -19.52 -13.23
CA VAL A 83 -11.51 -19.11 -11.97
C VAL A 83 -11.21 -17.66 -11.62
N LEU A 84 -9.99 -17.16 -11.92
CA LEU A 84 -9.63 -15.77 -11.64
C LEU A 84 -10.45 -14.80 -12.50
N THR A 85 -10.58 -15.10 -13.79
CA THR A 85 -11.40 -14.33 -14.73
C THR A 85 -12.87 -14.30 -14.28
N ALA A 86 -13.43 -15.45 -13.88
CA ALA A 86 -14.78 -15.52 -13.35
C ALA A 86 -14.94 -14.70 -12.05
N PHE A 87 -13.94 -14.73 -11.17
CA PHE A 87 -13.94 -13.97 -9.93
C PHE A 87 -13.91 -12.44 -10.19
N GLN A 88 -13.12 -12.01 -11.17
CA GLN A 88 -13.03 -10.62 -11.62
C GLN A 88 -14.34 -10.14 -12.26
N GLN A 89 -14.94 -10.95 -13.14
CA GLN A 89 -16.24 -10.67 -13.74
C GLN A 89 -17.34 -10.54 -12.69
N LEU A 90 -17.33 -11.41 -11.68
CA LEU A 90 -18.29 -11.36 -10.58
C LEU A 90 -18.17 -10.06 -9.78
N ALA A 91 -16.93 -9.61 -9.50
CA ALA A 91 -16.70 -8.35 -8.82
C ALA A 91 -17.15 -7.13 -9.64
N ALA A 92 -16.82 -7.09 -10.94
CA ALA A 92 -17.29 -6.03 -11.85
C ALA A 92 -18.83 -5.95 -11.86
N TYR A 93 -19.50 -7.08 -12.03
CA TYR A 93 -20.96 -7.16 -11.95
C TYR A 93 -21.51 -6.68 -10.59
N TYR A 94 -20.83 -7.02 -9.49
CA TYR A 94 -21.28 -6.61 -8.16
C TYR A 94 -21.18 -5.09 -7.95
N LEU A 95 -20.19 -4.43 -8.54
CA LEU A 95 -20.10 -2.97 -8.56
C LEU A 95 -21.25 -2.35 -9.35
N GLU A 96 -21.57 -2.89 -10.53
CA GLU A 96 -22.73 -2.44 -11.32
C GLU A 96 -24.04 -2.62 -10.55
N LYS A 97 -24.24 -3.79 -9.93
CA LYS A 97 -25.45 -4.12 -9.16
C LYS A 97 -25.64 -3.22 -7.95
N THR A 98 -24.55 -2.86 -7.27
CA THR A 98 -24.60 -2.02 -6.06
C THR A 98 -24.63 -0.53 -6.38
N ALA A 99 -24.13 -0.14 -7.57
CA ALA A 99 -23.96 1.26 -7.97
C ALA A 99 -23.24 2.11 -6.90
N VAL A 100 -22.31 1.48 -6.16
CA VAL A 100 -21.50 2.15 -5.14
C VAL A 100 -20.52 3.11 -5.80
N ASP A 101 -20.27 4.26 -5.18
CA ASP A 101 -19.25 5.19 -5.67
C ASP A 101 -17.85 4.62 -5.38
N VAL A 102 -17.07 4.38 -6.44
CA VAL A 102 -15.72 3.81 -6.36
C VAL A 102 -14.66 4.92 -6.44
N PHE A 103 -13.72 4.91 -5.50
CA PHE A 103 -12.55 5.79 -5.44
C PHE A 103 -11.29 4.96 -5.61
N ALA A 104 -10.53 5.17 -6.67
CA ALA A 104 -9.31 4.43 -6.92
C ALA A 104 -8.05 5.22 -6.49
N VAL A 105 -7.10 4.55 -5.86
CA VAL A 105 -5.84 5.17 -5.41
C VAL A 105 -4.65 4.33 -5.87
N THR A 106 -3.72 4.94 -6.60
CA THR A 106 -2.43 4.33 -6.98
C THR A 106 -1.25 5.28 -6.76
N GLY A 107 -0.04 4.81 -7.02
CA GLY A 107 1.21 5.45 -6.63
C GLY A 107 2.37 4.48 -6.46
N SER A 108 3.61 4.96 -6.44
CA SER A 108 4.74 4.17 -5.92
C SER A 108 4.77 4.27 -4.40
N ASN A 109 4.54 5.49 -3.88
CA ASN A 109 4.56 5.81 -2.45
C ASN A 109 3.28 6.54 -2.04
N GLY A 110 2.81 6.32 -0.80
CA GLY A 110 1.64 7.01 -0.26
C GLY A 110 0.28 6.43 -0.67
N LYS A 111 0.23 5.33 -1.45
CA LYS A 111 -1.02 4.62 -1.83
C LYS A 111 -1.87 4.26 -0.62
N THR A 112 -1.32 3.42 0.26
CA THR A 112 -2.03 2.90 1.43
C THR A 112 -2.44 4.01 2.38
N THR A 113 -1.55 4.97 2.63
CA THR A 113 -1.84 6.12 3.48
C THR A 113 -2.94 7.00 2.90
N THR A 114 -2.91 7.29 1.60
CA THR A 114 -3.96 8.08 0.92
C THR A 114 -5.29 7.34 0.89
N LYS A 115 -5.29 6.03 0.63
CA LYS A 115 -6.47 5.16 0.71
C LYS A 115 -7.07 5.18 2.12
N ASP A 116 -6.24 5.04 3.15
CA ASP A 116 -6.68 5.07 4.55
C ASP A 116 -7.25 6.44 4.93
N MET A 117 -6.54 7.52 4.62
CA MET A 117 -6.98 8.90 4.88
C MET A 117 -8.29 9.20 4.15
N LEU A 118 -8.40 8.91 2.85
CA LEU A 118 -9.61 9.17 2.07
C LEU A 118 -10.81 8.39 2.63
N ALA A 119 -10.63 7.11 2.93
CA ALA A 119 -11.70 6.30 3.52
C ALA A 119 -12.11 6.82 4.91
N HIS A 120 -11.15 7.27 5.73
CA HIS A 120 -11.40 7.86 7.05
C HIS A 120 -12.24 9.15 6.94
N LEU A 121 -11.88 10.04 6.00
CA LEU A 121 -12.62 11.27 5.74
C LEU A 121 -14.04 10.99 5.24
N LEU A 122 -14.21 10.07 4.29
CA LEU A 122 -15.53 9.71 3.76
C LEU A 122 -16.41 9.04 4.83
N SER A 123 -15.81 8.30 5.77
CA SER A 123 -16.51 7.65 6.89
C SER A 123 -17.17 8.61 7.87
N THR A 124 -16.78 9.90 7.87
CA THR A 124 -17.44 10.94 8.69
C THR A 124 -18.89 11.20 8.30
N THR A 125 -19.26 10.83 7.07
CA THR A 125 -20.54 11.17 6.46
C THR A 125 -21.22 9.95 5.83
N TYR A 126 -20.45 9.03 5.28
CA TYR A 126 -20.94 7.90 4.48
C TYR A 126 -20.51 6.54 5.04
N LYS A 127 -21.32 5.52 4.82
CA LYS A 127 -20.91 4.12 5.02
C LYS A 127 -19.81 3.79 4.02
N THR A 128 -18.57 3.79 4.50
CA THR A 128 -17.40 3.65 3.65
C THR A 128 -16.72 2.31 3.90
N TYR A 129 -16.31 1.65 2.82
CA TYR A 129 -15.45 0.47 2.85
C TYR A 129 -14.18 0.73 2.06
N LYS A 130 -13.12 -0.03 2.34
CA LYS A 130 -11.81 0.16 1.70
C LYS A 130 -11.06 -1.16 1.49
N THR A 131 -10.07 -1.15 0.61
CA THR A 131 -9.07 -2.22 0.51
C THR A 131 -8.44 -2.50 1.87
N GLN A 132 -8.51 -3.76 2.30
CA GLN A 132 -7.89 -4.25 3.53
C GLN A 132 -6.44 -4.69 3.27
N GLY A 133 -5.53 -4.32 4.16
CA GLY A 133 -4.11 -4.66 4.00
C GLY A 133 -3.55 -4.23 2.64
N ASN A 134 -3.01 -5.20 1.90
CA ASN A 134 -2.44 -5.05 0.56
C ASN A 134 -3.24 -5.80 -0.52
N TYR A 135 -4.56 -5.97 -0.35
CA TYR A 135 -5.44 -6.55 -1.37
C TYR A 135 -5.70 -5.59 -2.55
N ASN A 136 -4.62 -5.17 -3.21
CA ASN A 136 -4.61 -4.11 -4.22
C ASN A 136 -4.27 -4.61 -5.63
N ASN A 137 -4.21 -5.92 -5.85
CA ASN A 137 -3.87 -6.56 -7.12
C ASN A 137 -5.09 -7.24 -7.77
N GLU A 138 -4.85 -8.01 -8.82
CA GLU A 138 -5.86 -8.69 -9.66
C GLU A 138 -6.70 -9.75 -8.91
N ILE A 139 -6.27 -10.17 -7.72
CA ILE A 139 -7.00 -11.05 -6.81
C ILE A 139 -7.63 -10.24 -5.67
N GLY A 140 -6.84 -9.38 -5.04
CA GLY A 140 -7.22 -8.64 -3.85
C GLY A 140 -8.31 -7.59 -4.09
N LEU A 141 -8.30 -6.94 -5.25
CA LEU A 141 -9.35 -5.95 -5.57
C LEU A 141 -10.73 -6.62 -5.74
N PRO A 142 -10.90 -7.69 -6.55
CA PRO A 142 -12.16 -8.43 -6.60
C PRO A 142 -12.61 -8.95 -5.22
N TYR A 143 -11.67 -9.43 -4.41
CA TYR A 143 -11.94 -9.85 -3.04
C TYR A 143 -12.49 -8.70 -2.19
N THR A 144 -11.86 -7.53 -2.24
CA THR A 144 -12.33 -6.33 -1.52
C THR A 144 -13.75 -5.96 -1.92
N VAL A 145 -14.04 -5.94 -3.22
CA VAL A 145 -15.37 -5.61 -3.76
C VAL A 145 -16.44 -6.56 -3.23
N LEU A 146 -16.21 -7.87 -3.29
CA LEU A 146 -17.20 -8.88 -2.88
C LEU A 146 -17.37 -8.98 -1.36
N HIS A 147 -16.41 -8.48 -0.58
CA HIS A 147 -16.49 -8.34 0.88
C HIS A 147 -17.11 -7.03 1.35
N MET A 148 -17.45 -6.13 0.43
CA MET A 148 -18.07 -4.86 0.79
C MET A 148 -19.36 -5.09 1.61
N PRO A 149 -19.47 -4.48 2.80
CA PRO A 149 -20.69 -4.57 3.61
C PRO A 149 -21.94 -4.12 2.86
N GLU A 150 -23.09 -4.64 3.29
CA GLU A 150 -24.36 -4.22 2.71
C GLU A 150 -24.63 -2.73 2.98
N GLY A 151 -24.99 -2.00 1.93
CA GLY A 151 -25.33 -0.58 2.01
C GLY A 151 -24.12 0.34 2.12
N THR A 152 -22.92 -0.13 1.79
CA THR A 152 -21.78 0.75 1.54
C THR A 152 -22.11 1.76 0.43
N GLU A 153 -21.82 3.02 0.71
CA GLU A 153 -22.08 4.16 -0.18
C GLU A 153 -20.80 4.61 -0.90
N LYS A 154 -19.63 4.43 -0.27
CA LYS A 154 -18.32 4.81 -0.80
C LYS A 154 -17.36 3.64 -0.67
N LEU A 155 -16.68 3.27 -1.75
CA LEU A 155 -15.70 2.18 -1.78
C LEU A 155 -14.33 2.71 -2.23
N VAL A 156 -13.34 2.68 -1.33
CA VAL A 156 -11.97 3.15 -1.62
C VAL A 156 -11.05 1.97 -1.95
N LEU A 157 -10.68 1.84 -3.21
CA LEU A 157 -9.85 0.75 -3.72
C LEU A 157 -8.42 1.22 -3.98
N GLU A 158 -7.46 0.56 -3.34
CA GLU A 158 -6.04 0.71 -3.70
C GLU A 158 -5.72 -0.19 -4.91
N MET A 159 -4.96 0.34 -5.87
CA MET A 159 -4.53 -0.38 -7.08
C MET A 159 -3.01 -0.40 -7.18
N GLY A 160 -2.43 -1.60 -7.09
CA GLY A 160 -1.01 -1.90 -7.29
C GLY A 160 -0.71 -2.28 -8.75
N GLN A 161 0.58 -2.35 -9.07
CA GLN A 161 1.07 -2.89 -10.34
C GLN A 161 2.39 -3.60 -10.08
N ASP A 162 2.55 -4.78 -10.67
CA ASP A 162 3.85 -5.44 -10.81
C ASP A 162 4.33 -5.34 -12.27
N HIS A 163 3.40 -5.29 -13.22
CA HIS A 163 3.65 -5.17 -14.66
C HIS A 163 2.82 -4.04 -15.28
N LEU A 164 3.25 -3.59 -16.46
CA LEU A 164 2.47 -2.65 -17.26
C LEU A 164 1.17 -3.32 -17.73
N GLY A 165 0.02 -2.68 -17.50
CA GLY A 165 -1.30 -3.23 -17.84
C GLY A 165 -2.11 -3.70 -16.62
N ASP A 166 -1.48 -3.92 -15.47
CA ASP A 166 -2.19 -4.38 -14.26
C ASP A 166 -3.23 -3.35 -13.82
N ILE A 167 -2.85 -2.08 -13.71
CA ILE A 167 -3.78 -1.00 -13.31
C ILE A 167 -4.84 -0.76 -14.37
N HIS A 168 -4.55 -0.96 -15.66
CA HIS A 168 -5.57 -0.92 -16.71
C HIS A 168 -6.67 -1.95 -16.42
N LEU A 169 -6.30 -3.20 -16.16
CA LEU A 169 -7.24 -4.26 -15.78
C LEU A 169 -8.05 -3.87 -14.53
N LEU A 170 -7.39 -3.38 -13.49
CA LEU A 170 -8.06 -2.98 -12.25
C LEU A 170 -9.03 -1.79 -12.45
N SER A 171 -8.65 -0.83 -13.30
CA SER A 171 -9.48 0.33 -13.62
C SER A 171 -10.70 -0.05 -14.45
N GLU A 172 -10.53 -0.89 -15.46
CA GLU A 172 -11.65 -1.37 -16.30
C GLU A 172 -12.59 -2.28 -15.51
N LEU A 173 -12.08 -3.02 -14.53
CA LEU A 173 -12.92 -3.81 -13.63
C LEU A 173 -13.74 -2.90 -12.70
N ALA A 174 -13.10 -1.89 -12.10
CA ALA A 174 -13.68 -1.13 -11.00
C ALA A 174 -14.47 0.12 -11.41
N HIS A 175 -14.32 0.59 -12.66
CA HIS A 175 -14.91 1.81 -13.21
C HIS A 175 -14.94 3.00 -12.22
N PRO A 176 -13.76 3.54 -11.81
CA PRO A 176 -13.70 4.52 -10.74
C PRO A 176 -14.48 5.80 -11.06
N LYS A 177 -15.24 6.30 -10.08
CA LYS A 177 -15.85 7.64 -10.12
C LYS A 177 -14.78 8.73 -10.03
N THR A 178 -13.82 8.54 -9.13
CA THR A 178 -12.72 9.46 -8.86
C THR A 178 -11.44 8.65 -8.67
N ALA A 179 -10.31 9.16 -9.14
CA ALA A 179 -9.02 8.51 -8.97
C ALA A 179 -7.94 9.47 -8.47
N ILE A 180 -6.97 8.92 -7.74
CA ILE A 180 -5.78 9.61 -7.27
C ILE A 180 -4.55 8.80 -7.68
N VAL A 181 -3.65 9.44 -8.44
CA VAL A 181 -2.27 9.00 -8.60
C VAL A 181 -1.43 9.80 -7.63
N THR A 182 -0.79 9.14 -6.65
CA THR A 182 0.09 9.80 -5.69
C THR A 182 1.47 10.06 -6.31
N LEU A 183 2.58 9.78 -5.59
CA LEU A 183 3.93 10.00 -6.08
C LEU A 183 4.41 8.83 -6.98
N VAL A 184 4.99 9.17 -8.13
CA VAL A 184 5.64 8.23 -9.05
C VAL A 184 7.14 8.13 -8.74
N GLY A 185 7.50 7.10 -7.97
CA GLY A 185 8.87 6.77 -7.57
C GLY A 185 9.37 5.46 -8.18
N GLU A 186 10.63 5.15 -7.92
CA GLU A 186 11.39 4.00 -8.46
C GLU A 186 11.05 2.68 -7.73
N ALA A 187 9.81 2.22 -7.84
CA ALA A 187 9.38 0.93 -7.29
C ALA A 187 9.18 -0.11 -8.40
N HIS A 188 9.47 -1.39 -8.13
CA HIS A 188 9.28 -2.52 -9.06
C HIS A 188 10.07 -2.41 -10.38
N LEU A 189 11.22 -1.70 -10.40
CA LEU A 189 12.07 -1.54 -11.59
C LEU A 189 12.60 -2.87 -12.18
N ALA A 190 12.52 -3.97 -11.44
CA ALA A 190 12.83 -5.30 -11.99
C ALA A 190 11.90 -5.70 -13.16
N PHE A 191 10.66 -5.20 -13.18
CA PHE A 191 9.63 -5.53 -14.16
C PHE A 191 9.28 -4.37 -15.11
N PHE A 192 9.84 -3.18 -14.84
CA PHE A 192 9.65 -1.97 -15.63
C PHE A 192 10.98 -1.44 -16.17
N LYS A 193 10.99 -0.90 -17.38
CA LYS A 193 12.20 -0.36 -18.02
C LYS A 193 12.76 0.85 -17.30
N ASP A 194 11.89 1.75 -16.88
CA ASP A 194 12.24 3.01 -16.24
C ASP A 194 11.04 3.64 -15.50
N ARG A 195 11.29 4.77 -14.82
CA ARG A 195 10.24 5.56 -14.14
C ARG A 195 9.12 6.03 -15.09
N SER A 196 9.39 6.22 -16.38
CA SER A 196 8.37 6.65 -17.34
C SER A 196 7.39 5.53 -17.65
N GLU A 197 7.84 4.28 -17.71
CA GLU A 197 6.96 3.11 -17.84
C GLU A 197 6.15 2.87 -16.56
N ILE A 198 6.72 3.14 -15.39
CA ILE A 198 5.99 3.16 -14.12
C ILE A 198 4.89 4.23 -14.14
N ALA A 199 5.22 5.45 -14.58
CA ALA A 199 4.26 6.55 -14.73
C ALA A 199 3.13 6.16 -15.70
N LYS A 200 3.49 5.59 -16.86
CA LYS A 200 2.54 5.07 -17.85
C LYS A 200 1.56 4.09 -17.21
N GLY A 201 2.05 3.09 -16.49
CA GLY A 201 1.21 2.10 -15.81
C GLY A 201 0.26 2.73 -14.79
N LYS A 202 0.75 3.66 -13.97
CA LYS A 202 -0.07 4.33 -12.95
C LYS A 202 -1.18 5.20 -13.54
N MET A 203 -0.91 5.82 -14.67
CA MET A 203 -1.90 6.66 -15.35
C MET A 203 -3.02 5.85 -16.01
N GLN A 204 -2.86 4.52 -16.17
CA GLN A 204 -3.93 3.62 -16.61
C GLN A 204 -5.11 3.55 -15.62
N ILE A 205 -4.96 4.11 -14.41
CA ILE A 205 -6.07 4.22 -13.44
C ILE A 205 -7.26 5.03 -13.98
N ALA A 206 -7.04 5.78 -15.05
CA ALA A 206 -8.05 6.60 -15.71
C ALA A 206 -8.79 5.87 -16.85
N ASP A 207 -8.34 4.69 -17.24
CA ASP A 207 -8.81 4.01 -18.46
C ASP A 207 -10.29 3.64 -18.35
N GLY A 208 -10.68 3.04 -17.22
CA GLY A 208 -12.08 2.66 -16.94
C GLY A 208 -12.95 3.80 -16.38
N MET A 209 -12.42 5.02 -16.24
CA MET A 209 -13.18 6.16 -15.73
C MET A 209 -14.07 6.79 -16.81
N ALA A 210 -15.24 7.27 -16.41
CA ALA A 210 -16.10 8.05 -17.30
C ALA A 210 -15.47 9.40 -17.72
N SER A 211 -15.93 9.95 -18.85
CA SER A 211 -15.52 11.29 -19.28
C SER A 211 -15.99 12.35 -18.28
N GLY A 212 -15.13 13.33 -18.00
CA GLY A 212 -15.36 14.39 -17.02
C GLY A 212 -15.09 13.97 -15.56
N SER A 213 -14.85 12.70 -15.28
CA SER A 213 -14.50 12.22 -13.94
C SER A 213 -13.22 12.87 -13.41
N LEU A 214 -13.14 13.00 -12.09
CA LEU A 214 -12.03 13.68 -11.41
C LEU A 214 -10.82 12.76 -11.26
N LEU A 215 -9.68 13.18 -11.81
CA LEU A 215 -8.39 12.55 -11.61
C LEU A 215 -7.42 13.52 -10.93
N LEU A 216 -6.89 13.16 -9.76
CA LEU A 216 -5.78 13.87 -9.15
C LEU A 216 -4.47 13.23 -9.61
N ALA A 217 -3.56 14.04 -10.15
CA ALA A 217 -2.25 13.58 -10.62
C ALA A 217 -1.12 14.51 -10.14
N PRO A 218 0.08 13.99 -9.87
CA PRO A 218 1.19 14.81 -9.38
C PRO A 218 1.60 15.83 -10.44
N ALA A 219 2.17 16.96 -9.99
CA ALA A 219 2.77 17.97 -10.87
C ALA A 219 4.11 17.53 -11.48
N ASP A 220 4.64 16.36 -11.09
CA ASP A 220 5.85 15.79 -11.69
C ASP A 220 5.65 15.66 -13.22
N PRO A 221 6.51 16.28 -14.07
CA PRO A 221 6.39 16.21 -15.52
C PRO A 221 6.40 14.79 -16.10
N ILE A 222 6.83 13.79 -15.33
CA ILE A 222 6.86 12.39 -15.78
C ILE A 222 5.49 11.83 -16.18
N VAL A 223 4.40 12.40 -15.67
CA VAL A 223 3.04 11.94 -16.00
C VAL A 223 2.43 12.65 -17.22
N GLU A 224 3.04 13.74 -17.72
CA GLU A 224 2.46 14.59 -18.78
C GLU A 224 2.09 13.83 -20.05
N ALA A 225 2.96 12.91 -20.48
CA ALA A 225 2.76 12.12 -21.69
C ALA A 225 1.58 11.15 -21.61
N TYR A 226 1.03 10.93 -20.41
CA TYR A 226 0.03 9.91 -20.11
C TYR A 226 -1.23 10.49 -19.48
N LEU A 227 -1.38 11.82 -19.43
CA LEU A 227 -2.60 12.45 -18.93
C LEU A 227 -3.80 12.09 -19.82
N PRO A 228 -4.95 11.74 -19.22
CA PRO A 228 -6.16 11.52 -20.00
C PRO A 228 -6.66 12.84 -20.61
N THR A 229 -7.26 12.75 -21.80
CA THR A 229 -7.71 13.94 -22.55
C THR A 229 -9.15 14.34 -22.26
N ASP A 230 -9.96 13.40 -21.77
CA ASP A 230 -11.40 13.55 -21.60
C ASP A 230 -11.86 13.53 -20.14
N LYS A 231 -10.92 13.64 -19.18
CA LYS A 231 -11.17 13.64 -17.72
C LYS A 231 -10.87 15.01 -17.12
N LYS A 232 -11.47 15.32 -15.97
CA LYS A 232 -11.13 16.52 -15.19
C LYS A 232 -9.86 16.24 -14.39
N VAL A 233 -8.71 16.64 -14.94
CA VAL A 233 -7.41 16.47 -14.28
C VAL A 233 -7.13 17.65 -13.35
N VAL A 234 -6.86 17.37 -12.08
CA VAL A 234 -6.40 18.34 -11.09
C VAL A 234 -4.98 17.97 -10.68
N ARG A 235 -4.07 18.95 -10.75
CA ARG A 235 -2.63 18.73 -10.49
C ARG A 235 -2.27 19.17 -9.08
N PHE A 236 -1.43 18.40 -8.40
CA PHE A 236 -0.97 18.73 -7.05
C PHE A 236 0.56 18.73 -6.92
N GLY A 237 1.10 19.63 -6.10
CA GLY A 237 2.53 19.84 -5.90
C GLY A 237 2.87 21.31 -5.85
N GLN A 238 4.17 21.61 -5.68
CA GLN A 238 4.64 22.99 -5.62
C GLN A 238 4.30 23.73 -6.93
N GLY A 239 3.64 24.89 -6.81
CA GLY A 239 3.19 25.69 -7.96
C GLY A 239 2.06 25.09 -8.80
N ALA A 240 1.42 24.00 -8.36
CA ALA A 240 0.28 23.39 -9.03
C ALA A 240 -1.05 23.99 -8.56
N GLU A 241 -2.17 23.49 -9.09
CA GLU A 241 -3.51 23.90 -8.65
C GLU A 241 -3.73 23.62 -7.16
N LEU A 242 -3.31 22.45 -6.68
CA LEU A 242 -3.32 22.09 -5.27
C LEU A 242 -1.90 22.10 -4.70
N GLU A 243 -1.67 22.94 -3.70
CA GLU A 243 -0.35 23.16 -3.12
C GLU A 243 -0.42 23.25 -1.59
N ILE A 244 0.59 22.69 -0.94
CA ILE A 244 0.87 22.94 0.48
C ILE A 244 1.64 24.26 0.58
N THR A 245 1.02 25.26 1.19
CA THR A 245 1.59 26.61 1.32
C THR A 245 2.42 26.79 2.60
N ASP A 246 2.16 25.98 3.62
CA ASP A 246 2.92 25.98 4.87
C ASP A 246 2.96 24.57 5.47
N LEU A 247 4.08 24.21 6.11
CA LEU A 247 4.30 22.90 6.72
C LEU A 247 5.23 23.04 7.93
N VAL A 248 4.75 22.59 9.08
CA VAL A 248 5.51 22.48 10.31
C VAL A 248 5.52 21.01 10.75
N GLU A 249 6.71 20.41 10.73
CA GLU A 249 6.90 19.04 11.19
C GLU A 249 7.38 19.02 12.64
N ARG A 250 6.80 18.13 13.44
CA ARG A 250 7.17 17.83 14.83
C ARG A 250 7.57 16.37 14.92
N LYS A 251 7.94 15.91 16.12
CA LYS A 251 8.44 14.54 16.33
C LYS A 251 7.41 13.47 15.96
N ASP A 252 6.15 13.67 16.31
CA ASP A 252 5.06 12.69 16.21
C ASP A 252 3.84 13.21 15.45
N SER A 253 3.95 14.42 14.90
CA SER A 253 2.84 15.15 14.30
C SER A 253 3.34 16.12 13.24
N LEU A 254 2.44 16.54 12.37
CA LEU A 254 2.69 17.65 11.45
C LEU A 254 1.46 18.53 11.36
N THR A 255 1.68 19.81 11.13
CA THR A 255 0.64 20.80 10.82
C THR A 255 0.92 21.34 9.43
N PHE A 256 -0.08 21.36 8.55
CA PHE A 256 0.09 21.92 7.21
C PHE A 256 -1.11 22.74 6.76
N LYS A 257 -0.85 23.65 5.82
CA LYS A 257 -1.87 24.48 5.17
C LYS A 257 -1.91 24.17 3.68
N ALA A 258 -3.09 23.83 3.16
CA ALA A 258 -3.34 23.74 1.72
C ALA A 258 -3.99 25.02 1.20
N ASN A 259 -3.68 25.40 -0.04
CA ASN A 259 -4.15 26.64 -0.67
C ASN A 259 -5.68 26.72 -0.87
N PHE A 260 -6.38 25.58 -0.89
CA PHE A 260 -7.85 25.51 -1.09
C PHE A 260 -8.65 25.32 0.22
N LEU A 261 -7.97 25.15 1.36
CA LEU A 261 -8.62 25.07 2.67
C LEU A 261 -8.63 26.47 3.30
N GLU A 262 -9.53 26.72 4.25
CA GLU A 262 -9.60 27.97 5.03
C GLU A 262 -8.71 27.92 6.28
N GLN A 263 -8.54 26.74 6.89
CA GLN A 263 -7.66 26.52 8.05
C GLN A 263 -6.54 25.52 7.74
N ALA A 264 -5.60 25.39 8.69
CA ALA A 264 -4.58 24.35 8.66
C ALA A 264 -5.17 23.01 9.16
N LEU A 265 -4.50 21.92 8.82
CA LEU A 265 -4.80 20.57 9.27
C LEU A 265 -3.64 20.05 10.12
N ASP A 266 -3.97 19.40 11.23
CA ASP A 266 -3.04 18.68 12.09
C ASP A 266 -3.18 17.18 11.82
N LEU A 267 -2.05 16.49 11.67
CA LEU A 267 -2.00 15.03 11.53
C LEU A 267 -1.15 14.42 12.66
N PRO A 268 -1.57 13.31 13.27
CA PRO A 268 -0.80 12.57 14.27
C PRO A 268 0.28 11.67 13.61
N VAL A 269 0.90 12.16 12.53
CA VAL A 269 1.97 11.49 11.79
C VAL A 269 2.98 12.50 11.27
N THR A 270 4.20 12.07 10.97
CA THR A 270 5.28 12.90 10.42
C THR A 270 5.49 12.71 8.92
N GLY A 271 6.29 13.58 8.30
CA GLY A 271 6.71 13.45 6.91
C GLY A 271 5.88 14.30 5.94
N LYS A 272 6.55 15.18 5.19
CA LYS A 272 5.96 16.01 4.12
C LYS A 272 5.08 15.24 3.12
N TYR A 273 5.40 13.98 2.84
CA TYR A 273 4.58 13.13 1.97
C TYR A 273 3.20 12.82 2.58
N ASN A 274 3.08 12.72 3.91
CA ASN A 274 1.80 12.53 4.58
C ASN A 274 0.93 13.78 4.53
N ALA A 275 1.53 14.97 4.59
CA ALA A 275 0.81 16.22 4.33
C ALA A 275 0.23 16.25 2.90
N THR A 276 0.98 15.73 1.91
CA THR A 276 0.50 15.63 0.52
C THR A 276 -0.63 14.62 0.39
N ASN A 277 -0.50 13.43 0.99
CA ASN A 277 -1.54 12.40 1.04
C ASN A 277 -2.83 12.93 1.68
N ALA A 278 -2.72 13.67 2.79
CA ALA A 278 -3.85 14.27 3.47
C ALA A 278 -4.49 15.39 2.63
N MET A 279 -3.69 16.22 1.96
CA MET A 279 -4.17 17.28 1.08
C MET A 279 -5.02 16.71 -0.08
N ILE A 280 -4.49 15.72 -0.81
CA ILE A 280 -5.21 15.13 -1.95
C ILE A 280 -6.44 14.34 -1.52
N ALA A 281 -6.40 13.64 -0.37
CA ALA A 281 -7.56 12.99 0.22
C ALA A 281 -8.63 14.02 0.64
N SER A 282 -8.23 15.15 1.23
CA SER A 282 -9.14 16.22 1.65
C SER A 282 -9.84 16.87 0.47
N TYR A 283 -9.11 17.14 -0.62
CA TYR A 283 -9.70 17.72 -1.83
C TYR A 283 -10.82 16.83 -2.39
N VAL A 284 -10.59 15.52 -2.47
CA VAL A 284 -11.60 14.55 -2.92
C VAL A 284 -12.77 14.47 -1.94
N ALA A 285 -12.51 14.44 -0.62
CA ALA A 285 -13.57 14.43 0.39
C ALA A 285 -14.49 15.67 0.30
N LEU A 286 -13.93 16.85 0.01
CA LEU A 286 -14.72 18.07 -0.24
C LEU A 286 -15.63 17.93 -1.47
N GLN A 287 -15.16 17.28 -2.55
CA GLN A 287 -16.00 17.05 -3.74
C GLN A 287 -17.17 16.11 -3.45
N GLU A 288 -17.01 15.23 -2.47
CA GLU A 288 -18.06 14.33 -1.97
C GLU A 288 -18.93 15.00 -0.88
N GLY A 289 -18.76 16.29 -0.62
CA GLY A 289 -19.59 17.05 0.32
C GLY A 289 -19.23 16.88 1.79
N VAL A 290 -18.08 16.28 2.12
CA VAL A 290 -17.55 16.31 3.49
C VAL A 290 -17.06 17.73 3.77
N SER A 291 -17.51 18.35 4.85
CA SER A 291 -17.10 19.73 5.18
C SER A 291 -15.65 19.80 5.65
N GLU A 292 -14.99 20.95 5.46
CA GLU A 292 -13.64 21.18 5.99
C GLU A 292 -13.55 20.95 7.51
N GLU A 293 -14.59 21.32 8.25
CA GLU A 293 -14.65 21.09 9.70
C GLU A 293 -14.64 19.60 10.04
N GLN A 294 -15.44 18.79 9.34
CA GLN A 294 -15.43 17.34 9.51
C GLN A 294 -14.07 16.74 9.14
N ILE A 295 -13.43 17.25 8.08
CA ILE A 295 -12.09 16.81 7.67
C ILE A 295 -11.07 17.09 8.79
N ARG A 296 -11.06 18.30 9.35
CA ARG A 296 -10.16 18.68 10.44
C ARG A 296 -10.36 17.82 11.67
N GLN A 297 -11.61 17.61 12.07
CA GLN A 297 -11.95 16.76 13.22
C GLN A 297 -11.53 15.31 12.98
N ALA A 298 -11.79 14.76 11.79
CA ALA A 298 -11.46 13.38 11.48
C ALA A 298 -9.96 13.09 11.59
N PHE A 299 -9.10 14.02 11.16
CA PHE A 299 -7.66 13.81 11.22
C PHE A 299 -7.08 13.76 12.64
N GLN A 300 -7.80 14.25 13.66
CA GLN A 300 -7.35 14.16 15.05
C GLN A 300 -7.25 12.71 15.53
N ASP A 301 -8.16 11.85 15.07
CA ASP A 301 -8.23 10.43 15.42
C ASP A 301 -7.87 9.53 14.22
N LEU A 302 -6.89 9.96 13.41
CA LEU A 302 -6.47 9.23 12.21
C LEU A 302 -5.84 7.88 12.57
N GLU A 303 -6.46 6.79 12.11
CA GLU A 303 -5.88 5.45 12.16
C GLU A 303 -5.34 5.03 10.80
N LEU A 304 -4.05 4.67 10.75
CA LEU A 304 -3.40 4.13 9.56
C LEU A 304 -3.22 2.61 9.65
N THR A 305 -3.15 1.95 8.50
CA THR A 305 -2.84 0.50 8.43
C THR A 305 -1.51 0.22 9.15
N ARG A 306 -1.50 -0.80 10.03
CA ARG A 306 -0.35 -1.24 10.85
C ARG A 306 0.92 -1.48 10.02
N ASN A 307 2.10 -1.37 10.66
CA ASN A 307 3.42 -1.57 10.04
C ASN A 307 3.72 -0.60 8.88
N ARG A 308 3.15 0.60 8.93
CA ARG A 308 3.61 1.77 8.15
C ARG A 308 4.51 2.62 9.04
N THR A 309 5.12 3.66 8.48
CA THR A 309 6.02 4.58 9.21
C THR A 309 5.39 5.02 10.53
N GLU A 310 5.84 4.44 11.64
CA GLU A 310 5.31 4.71 12.97
C GLU A 310 6.45 4.83 13.97
N TRP A 311 6.27 5.74 14.92
CA TRP A 311 7.14 5.85 16.09
C TRP A 311 6.69 4.83 17.13
N LYS A 312 7.62 3.99 17.56
CA LYS A 312 7.46 3.02 18.63
C LYS A 312 8.49 3.24 19.71
N LYS A 313 8.37 2.48 20.79
CA LYS A 313 9.32 2.48 21.90
C LYS A 313 10.04 1.15 21.96
N ALA A 314 11.36 1.22 22.03
CA ALA A 314 12.16 0.09 22.46
C ALA A 314 11.92 -0.16 23.97
N ALA A 315 12.17 -1.38 24.43
CA ALA A 315 12.11 -1.74 25.84
C ALA A 315 13.00 -0.85 26.72
N ASN A 316 14.14 -0.38 26.18
CA ASN A 316 15.06 0.52 26.88
C ASN A 316 14.61 1.99 26.89
N GLY A 317 13.47 2.34 26.27
CA GLY A 317 12.91 3.69 26.21
C GLY A 317 13.25 4.49 24.95
N ALA A 318 14.18 4.01 24.11
CA ALA A 318 14.56 4.66 22.86
C ALA A 318 13.39 4.77 21.87
N ASP A 319 13.45 5.76 20.99
CA ASP A 319 12.44 5.94 19.94
C ASP A 319 12.80 5.15 18.69
N ILE A 320 11.90 4.29 18.25
CA ILE A 320 12.05 3.50 17.03
C ILE A 320 11.16 4.11 15.95
N LEU A 321 11.74 4.60 14.86
CA LEU A 321 11.00 4.91 13.63
C LEU A 321 11.05 3.71 12.69
N SER A 322 9.98 2.91 12.68
CA SER A 322 9.92 1.67 11.90
C SER A 322 9.23 1.90 10.55
N ASP A 323 9.94 1.67 9.44
CA ASP A 323 9.39 1.70 8.08
C ASP A 323 9.89 0.47 7.28
N VAL A 324 9.56 -0.71 7.79
CA VAL A 324 10.13 -2.01 7.37
C VAL A 324 9.25 -2.83 6.42
N TYR A 325 8.16 -2.27 5.89
CA TYR A 325 7.23 -3.01 5.05
C TYR A 325 7.62 -3.02 3.56
N ASN A 326 7.98 -1.89 2.99
CA ASN A 326 8.46 -1.84 1.61
C ASN A 326 9.48 -0.72 1.44
N ALA A 327 10.52 -0.95 0.65
CA ALA A 327 11.57 0.01 0.40
C ALA A 327 11.84 0.15 -1.09
N ASN A 328 11.86 1.40 -1.53
CA ASN A 328 12.32 1.84 -2.84
C ASN A 328 13.17 3.11 -2.63
N PRO A 329 14.01 3.51 -3.62
CA PRO A 329 14.95 4.61 -3.45
C PRO A 329 14.27 5.92 -3.06
N THR A 330 13.12 6.21 -3.67
CA THR A 330 12.37 7.43 -3.35
C THR A 330 11.81 7.41 -1.92
N ALA A 331 11.26 6.28 -1.46
CA ALA A 331 10.77 6.14 -0.09
C ALA A 331 11.90 6.22 0.93
N MET A 332 13.04 5.57 0.66
CA MET A 332 14.21 5.61 1.53
C MET A 332 14.78 7.04 1.65
N LYS A 333 14.86 7.77 0.53
CA LYS A 333 15.24 9.19 0.55
C LYS A 333 14.27 10.03 1.39
N LEU A 334 12.97 9.93 1.16
CA LEU A 334 11.97 10.72 1.88
C LEU A 334 11.96 10.45 3.38
N ILE A 335 12.13 9.18 3.80
CA ILE A 335 12.18 8.84 5.23
C ILE A 335 13.50 9.28 5.87
N LEU A 336 14.62 9.25 5.14
CA LEU A 336 15.89 9.81 5.60
C LEU A 336 15.79 11.32 5.79
N GLU A 337 15.25 12.05 4.82
CA GLU A 337 15.02 13.50 4.93
C GLU A 337 14.13 13.83 6.12
N THR A 338 13.02 13.09 6.29
CA THR A 338 12.09 13.26 7.43
C THR A 338 12.80 12.98 8.76
N PHE A 339 13.50 11.85 8.86
CA PHE A 339 14.20 11.47 10.09
C PHE A 339 15.29 12.48 10.42
N SER A 340 16.08 12.94 9.45
CA SER A 340 17.14 13.93 9.62
C SER A 340 16.61 15.32 10.00
N ALA A 341 15.40 15.70 9.56
CA ALA A 341 14.79 16.98 9.93
C ALA A 341 14.32 17.02 11.40
N ILE A 342 14.00 15.86 11.99
CA ILE A 342 13.56 15.76 13.39
C ILE A 342 14.78 15.91 14.31
N PRO A 343 14.79 16.87 15.26
CA PRO A 343 15.88 16.99 16.22
C PRO A 343 16.05 15.72 17.05
N ALA A 344 17.29 15.38 17.38
CA ALA A 344 17.58 14.34 18.35
C ALA A 344 16.91 14.66 19.70
N ASN A 345 16.58 13.63 20.48
CA ASN A 345 16.14 13.85 21.85
C ASN A 345 17.27 14.50 22.66
N GLU A 346 16.92 15.19 23.75
CA GLU A 346 17.92 15.79 24.63
C GLU A 346 18.88 14.70 25.17
N GLY A 347 20.17 14.86 24.88
CA GLY A 347 21.21 13.87 25.25
C GLY A 347 21.21 12.57 24.44
N GLY A 348 20.36 12.46 23.42
CA GLY A 348 20.26 11.29 22.53
C GLY A 348 20.98 11.46 21.20
N LYS A 349 21.23 10.34 20.54
CA LYS A 349 21.83 10.22 19.21
C LYS A 349 20.80 9.81 18.15
N LYS A 350 21.15 9.97 16.88
CA LYS A 350 20.39 9.48 15.74
C LYS A 350 21.11 8.33 15.05
N ILE A 351 20.45 7.17 15.04
CA ILE A 351 20.92 5.95 14.40
C ILE A 351 20.03 5.64 13.19
N ALA A 352 20.62 5.27 12.06
CA ALA A 352 19.89 4.78 10.90
C ALA A 352 20.34 3.36 10.53
N VAL A 353 19.41 2.42 10.50
CA VAL A 353 19.60 1.05 10.01
C VAL A 353 18.96 0.94 8.62
N LEU A 354 19.81 0.77 7.60
CA LEU A 354 19.39 0.67 6.21
C LEU A 354 19.70 -0.74 5.69
N ALA A 355 18.72 -1.37 5.06
CA ALA A 355 18.90 -2.67 4.42
C ALA A 355 18.51 -2.65 2.93
N ASP A 356 18.89 -3.70 2.21
CA ASP A 356 18.62 -3.80 0.76
C ASP A 356 17.16 -3.49 0.41
N MET A 357 17.01 -2.70 -0.65
CA MET A 357 15.80 -2.52 -1.44
C MET A 357 15.77 -3.57 -2.53
N LYS A 358 14.74 -4.41 -2.55
CA LYS A 358 14.56 -5.46 -3.57
C LYS A 358 13.81 -4.93 -4.80
N GLU A 359 13.80 -5.74 -5.86
CA GLU A 359 13.07 -5.46 -7.12
C GLU A 359 13.55 -4.21 -7.88
N LEU A 360 14.83 -3.84 -7.72
CA LEU A 360 15.46 -2.73 -8.44
C LEU A 360 16.15 -3.15 -9.75
N GLY A 361 16.19 -4.45 -10.03
CA GLY A 361 16.83 -5.00 -11.23
C GLY A 361 18.32 -4.68 -11.31
N ALA A 362 18.83 -4.51 -12.53
CA ALA A 362 20.26 -4.30 -12.80
C ALA A 362 20.81 -2.99 -12.21
N GLN A 363 19.94 -2.05 -11.83
CA GLN A 363 20.33 -0.76 -11.25
C GLN A 363 20.41 -0.78 -9.72
N SER A 364 20.18 -1.94 -9.08
CA SER A 364 20.09 -2.04 -7.61
C SER A 364 21.24 -1.37 -6.88
N ILE A 365 22.49 -1.77 -7.16
CA ILE A 365 23.69 -1.21 -6.50
C ILE A 365 23.80 0.31 -6.72
N GLN A 366 23.59 0.77 -7.96
CA GLN A 366 23.65 2.19 -8.29
C GLN A 366 22.60 3.00 -7.51
N LEU A 367 21.37 2.49 -7.40
CA LEU A 367 20.26 3.14 -6.70
C LEU A 367 20.46 3.16 -5.18
N HIS A 368 21.08 2.12 -4.61
CA HIS A 368 21.54 2.17 -3.21
C HIS A 368 22.59 3.25 -3.03
N ASN A 369 23.62 3.31 -3.89
CA ASN A 369 24.69 4.30 -3.81
C ASN A 369 24.16 5.75 -3.85
N GLN A 370 23.07 6.02 -4.58
CA GLN A 370 22.46 7.35 -4.61
C GLN A 370 21.97 7.85 -3.24
N MET A 371 21.67 6.95 -2.30
CA MET A 371 21.24 7.32 -0.95
C MET A 371 22.33 8.07 -0.17
N ILE A 372 23.60 8.00 -0.61
CA ILE A 372 24.69 8.77 0.00
C ILE A 372 24.39 10.28 0.05
N LEU A 373 23.64 10.79 -0.93
CA LEU A 373 23.24 12.20 -1.00
C LEU A 373 22.22 12.59 0.09
N SER A 374 21.60 11.60 0.74
CA SER A 374 20.61 11.77 1.82
C SER A 374 21.18 11.39 3.18
N LEU A 375 22.48 11.06 3.26
CA LEU A 375 23.18 10.74 4.51
C LEU A 375 24.12 11.88 4.88
N SER A 376 23.88 12.50 6.03
CA SER A 376 24.71 13.61 6.54
C SER A 376 25.39 13.24 7.86
N PRO A 377 26.75 13.30 7.94
CA PRO A 377 27.50 13.12 9.18
C PRO A 377 27.20 14.16 10.26
N ASP A 378 26.65 15.32 9.88
CA ASP A 378 26.30 16.38 10.83
C ASP A 378 25.00 16.09 11.59
N VAL A 379 24.21 15.11 11.11
CA VAL A 379 22.87 14.80 11.63
C VAL A 379 22.77 13.36 12.11
N LEU A 380 23.36 12.41 11.39
CA LEU A 380 23.34 11.00 11.75
C LEU A 380 24.60 10.63 12.51
N ASP A 381 24.45 10.24 13.78
CA ASP A 381 25.57 9.79 14.60
C ASP A 381 26.05 8.42 14.16
N THR A 382 25.15 7.48 13.85
CA THR A 382 25.54 6.13 13.46
C THR A 382 24.70 5.66 12.28
N VAL A 383 25.34 5.06 11.27
CA VAL A 383 24.64 4.41 10.16
C VAL A 383 25.06 2.94 10.08
N ILE A 384 24.07 2.07 10.09
CA ILE A 384 24.24 0.61 10.07
C ILE A 384 23.62 0.09 8.79
N PHE A 385 24.40 -0.65 8.01
CA PHE A 385 23.98 -1.21 6.74
C PHE A 385 23.85 -2.74 6.84
N TYR A 386 22.80 -3.30 6.25
CA TYR A 386 22.54 -4.73 6.27
C TYR A 386 22.04 -5.26 4.93
N GLY A 387 22.83 -6.06 4.24
CA GLY A 387 22.46 -6.53 2.90
C GLY A 387 23.64 -6.96 2.04
N GLU A 388 23.37 -7.11 0.74
CA GLU A 388 24.37 -7.39 -0.29
C GLU A 388 24.50 -6.19 -1.25
N ASP A 389 23.39 -5.76 -1.85
CA ASP A 389 23.37 -4.66 -2.81
C ASP A 389 23.75 -3.31 -2.17
N ILE A 390 23.49 -3.16 -0.87
CA ILE A 390 23.81 -1.96 -0.09
C ILE A 390 25.29 -1.84 0.32
N ALA A 391 26.13 -2.84 0.02
CA ALA A 391 27.53 -2.88 0.46
C ALA A 391 28.37 -1.71 -0.06
N GLU A 392 28.17 -1.30 -1.31
CA GLU A 392 28.89 -0.14 -1.88
C GLU A 392 28.49 1.18 -1.20
N LEU A 393 27.21 1.35 -0.86
CA LEU A 393 26.75 2.50 -0.09
C LEU A 393 27.40 2.53 1.29
N ALA A 394 27.52 1.38 1.96
CA ALA A 394 28.21 1.27 3.24
C ALA A 394 29.69 1.69 3.13
N GLN A 395 30.36 1.26 2.06
CA GLN A 395 31.73 1.67 1.78
C GLN A 395 31.85 3.18 1.53
N LEU A 396 30.94 3.79 0.77
CA LEU A 396 30.89 5.23 0.55
C LEU A 396 30.66 6.00 1.87
N ALA A 397 29.70 5.55 2.67
CA ALA A 397 29.41 6.16 3.96
C ALA A 397 30.61 6.10 4.91
N SER A 398 31.33 4.97 4.97
CA SER A 398 32.54 4.85 5.82
C SER A 398 33.68 5.81 5.45
N GLN A 399 33.69 6.34 4.22
CA GLN A 399 34.67 7.34 3.77
C GLN A 399 34.24 8.77 4.11
N MET A 400 32.93 8.99 4.29
CA MET A 400 32.34 10.31 4.58
C MET A 400 32.08 10.54 6.07
N PHE A 401 31.77 9.49 6.82
CA PHE A 401 31.46 9.54 8.24
C PHE A 401 32.72 9.35 9.10
N PRO A 402 32.72 9.82 10.37
CA PRO A 402 33.85 9.61 11.27
C PRO A 402 34.12 8.13 11.55
N ILE A 403 35.37 7.81 11.90
CA ILE A 403 35.80 6.45 12.21
C ILE A 403 34.95 5.88 13.36
N GLY A 404 34.34 4.71 13.14
CA GLY A 404 33.49 4.03 14.12
C GLY A 404 32.00 4.41 14.08
N HIS A 405 31.58 5.25 13.12
CA HIS A 405 30.18 5.67 12.98
C HIS A 405 29.41 4.88 11.89
N VAL A 406 30.09 3.97 11.18
CA VAL A 406 29.48 3.15 10.12
C VAL A 406 29.75 1.68 10.36
N TYR A 407 28.69 0.87 10.27
CA TYR A 407 28.74 -0.58 10.41
C TYR A 407 28.10 -1.26 9.20
N TYR A 408 28.61 -2.42 8.80
CA TYR A 408 28.06 -3.21 7.71
C TYR A 408 27.96 -4.69 8.11
N PHE A 409 26.80 -5.27 7.85
CA PHE A 409 26.49 -6.68 8.10
C PHE A 409 26.03 -7.31 6.78
N LYS A 410 26.68 -8.41 6.40
CA LYS A 410 26.38 -9.07 5.12
C LYS A 410 25.13 -9.93 5.21
N LYS A 411 24.30 -9.87 4.18
CA LYS A 411 23.21 -10.82 3.92
C LYS A 411 23.20 -11.26 2.46
N THR A 412 23.57 -12.51 2.20
CA THR A 412 23.46 -13.20 0.91
C THR A 412 22.66 -14.51 1.09
N GLU A 413 22.55 -15.32 0.03
CA GLU A 413 21.97 -16.67 0.14
C GLU A 413 22.81 -17.60 1.04
N ASP A 414 24.13 -17.42 1.06
CA ASP A 414 25.07 -18.29 1.78
C ASP A 414 25.42 -17.79 3.19
N GLN A 415 25.33 -16.48 3.42
CA GLN A 415 25.79 -15.85 4.65
C GLN A 415 24.77 -14.83 5.15
N ASP A 416 24.35 -14.96 6.40
CA ASP A 416 23.44 -14.02 7.05
C ASP A 416 23.98 -13.63 8.43
N GLN A 417 24.39 -12.36 8.58
CA GLN A 417 24.93 -11.80 9.82
C GLN A 417 23.87 -11.07 10.66
N PHE A 418 22.62 -11.52 10.61
CA PHE A 418 21.52 -10.91 11.34
C PHE A 418 21.74 -10.89 12.86
N GLU A 419 22.36 -11.93 13.44
CA GLU A 419 22.62 -11.98 14.89
C GLU A 419 23.63 -10.91 15.32
N GLU A 420 24.68 -10.70 14.52
CA GLU A 420 25.67 -9.66 14.75
C GLU A 420 25.08 -8.26 14.56
N LEU A 421 24.18 -8.08 13.58
CA LEU A 421 23.41 -6.86 13.42
C LEU A 421 22.59 -6.57 14.69
N VAL A 422 21.82 -7.53 15.20
CA VAL A 422 21.00 -7.34 16.41
C VAL A 422 21.88 -6.93 17.58
N LYS A 423 23.01 -7.62 17.78
CA LYS A 423 23.96 -7.31 18.85
C LYS A 423 24.50 -5.88 18.73
N GLN A 424 24.99 -5.49 17.56
CA GLN A 424 25.54 -4.16 17.34
C GLN A 424 24.49 -3.06 17.53
N VAL A 425 23.26 -3.28 17.06
CA VAL A 425 22.16 -2.33 17.25
C VAL A 425 21.86 -2.16 18.73
N LYS A 426 21.75 -3.26 19.50
CA LYS A 426 21.53 -3.19 20.95
C LYS A 426 22.67 -2.51 21.71
N GLU A 427 23.92 -2.72 21.30
CA GLU A 427 25.09 -2.06 21.90
C GLU A 427 25.17 -0.56 21.56
N SER A 428 24.71 -0.17 20.37
CA SER A 428 24.76 1.22 19.90
C SER A 428 23.60 2.06 20.40
N LEU A 429 22.44 1.45 20.66
CA LEU A 429 21.19 2.13 20.99
C LEU A 429 21.07 2.46 22.48
N GLY A 430 21.35 3.71 22.83
CA GLY A 430 21.10 4.27 24.17
C GLY A 430 19.62 4.54 24.44
N VAL A 431 19.29 4.72 25.73
CA VAL A 431 17.90 4.91 26.22
C VAL A 431 17.21 6.20 25.73
N HIS A 432 17.99 7.18 25.28
CA HIS A 432 17.49 8.45 24.75
C HIS A 432 17.63 8.56 23.23
N ASP A 433 18.14 7.52 22.57
CA ASP A 433 18.45 7.59 21.15
C ASP A 433 17.18 7.43 20.29
N GLN A 434 17.31 7.86 19.04
CA GLN A 434 16.33 7.65 17.98
C GLN A 434 16.93 6.71 16.94
N ILE A 435 16.20 5.68 16.53
CA ILE A 435 16.64 4.72 15.51
C ILE A 435 15.63 4.59 14.38
N LEU A 436 16.06 4.87 13.15
CA LEU A 436 15.30 4.60 11.92
C LEU A 436 15.64 3.19 11.42
N LEU A 437 14.63 2.40 11.05
CA LEU A 437 14.82 1.12 10.34
C LEU A 437 14.09 1.16 8.99
N LYS A 438 14.84 1.01 7.89
CA LYS A 438 14.30 1.03 6.52
C LYS A 438 14.93 -0.05 5.65
N GLY A 439 14.09 -0.84 4.99
CA GLY A 439 14.51 -1.89 4.05
C GLY A 439 13.30 -2.69 3.53
N SER A 440 13.49 -3.54 2.52
CA SER A 440 12.43 -4.41 2.03
C SER A 440 12.02 -5.43 3.09
N ASN A 441 10.75 -5.83 3.14
CA ASN A 441 10.24 -6.77 4.15
C ASN A 441 11.01 -8.11 4.19
N SER A 442 11.49 -8.59 3.03
CA SER A 442 12.31 -9.81 2.91
C SER A 442 13.64 -9.73 3.66
N MET A 443 14.10 -8.53 4.03
CA MET A 443 15.28 -8.33 4.86
C MET A 443 15.02 -8.67 6.33
N ASN A 444 13.78 -8.99 6.71
CA ASN A 444 13.38 -9.40 8.05
C ASN A 444 13.70 -8.36 9.15
N LEU A 445 13.80 -7.07 8.80
CA LEU A 445 13.99 -6.00 9.79
C LEU A 445 12.85 -5.93 10.82
N ALA A 446 11.66 -6.46 10.50
CA ALA A 446 10.57 -6.60 11.46
C ALA A 446 10.97 -7.43 12.70
N LYS A 447 11.81 -8.47 12.55
CA LYS A 447 12.35 -9.24 13.67
C LYS A 447 13.32 -8.42 14.52
N LEU A 448 14.10 -7.53 13.89
CA LEU A 448 14.97 -6.62 14.61
C LEU A 448 14.13 -5.62 15.43
N VAL A 449 13.07 -5.06 14.85
CA VAL A 449 12.11 -4.21 15.57
C VAL A 449 11.54 -4.93 16.79
N GLU A 450 11.02 -6.15 16.62
CA GLU A 450 10.50 -6.98 17.71
C GLU A 450 11.54 -7.23 18.81
N SER A 451 12.81 -7.47 18.43
CA SER A 451 13.90 -7.68 19.38
C SER A 451 14.29 -6.44 20.18
N LEU A 452 13.93 -5.25 19.71
CA LEU A 452 14.12 -3.97 20.39
C LEU A 452 12.93 -3.61 21.27
N GLU A 453 11.71 -3.98 20.86
CA GLU A 453 10.48 -3.78 21.64
C GLU A 453 10.40 -4.68 22.86
N ASN A 454 10.92 -5.91 22.76
CA ASN A 454 10.87 -6.89 23.84
C ASN A 454 12.14 -6.86 24.70
N GLU A 455 11.97 -6.88 26.02
CA GLU A 455 13.06 -7.24 26.94
C GLU A 455 13.43 -8.72 26.68
N CYS A 456 14.71 -9.01 26.41
CA CYS A 456 15.21 -10.39 26.45
C CYS A 456 15.38 -10.85 27.89
#